data_AF-A0A662WDJ3-F1
#
_entry.id   AF-A0A662WDJ3-F1
#
_cell.length_a   1.000
_cell.length_b   1.000
_cell.length_c   1.000
_cell.angle_alpha   90.00
_cell.angle_beta   90.00
_cell.angle_gamma   90.00
#
_symmetry.space_group_name_H-M   'P 1'
#
loop_
_entity.id
_entity.type
_entity.pdbx_description
1 polymer ?
#
loop_
_entity_poly.entity_id
_entity_poly.type
_entity_poly.pdbx_seq_one_letter_code
_entity_poly.pdbx_strand_id
1 'polypeptide(L)'
;LVYGELEIGEASPVPLIREVKKRAGKTAIFDCPPGVSCPMVESVRDADFVVLVAEPTPFSLHDLKLAVEVVKELERPFGVVINKYGLSFDIEGFCEKEGIPVISKIPFSPDIASAYSRGELLFAYKDTFVDIYDRLVEL
;
A
#
# COMPACT_ATOMS: atom_id res chain seq x y z
N LEU A 1 13.67 -9.16 8.14
CA LEU A 1 12.23 -9.45 8.04
C LEU A 1 11.73 -9.81 9.43
N VAL A 2 10.66 -9.17 9.89
CA VAL A 2 9.96 -9.53 11.13
C VAL A 2 8.55 -9.92 10.72
N TYR A 3 8.08 -11.09 11.14
CA TYR A 3 6.76 -11.60 10.81
C TYR A 3 6.17 -12.36 11.99
N GLY A 4 4.86 -12.59 11.94
CA GLY A 4 4.12 -13.38 12.91
C GLY A 4 3.36 -14.49 12.19
N GLU A 5 3.13 -15.59 12.89
CA GLU A 5 2.33 -16.72 12.41
C GLU A 5 1.11 -16.88 13.32
N LEU A 6 -0.06 -17.13 12.71
CA LEU A 6 -1.28 -17.48 13.42
C LEU A 6 -1.50 -18.98 13.37
N GLU A 7 -1.98 -19.52 14.48
CA GLU A 7 -2.46 -20.90 14.54
C GLU A 7 -3.89 -21.00 14.01
N ILE A 8 -4.24 -22.19 13.49
CA ILE A 8 -5.60 -22.46 13.01
C ILE A 8 -6.58 -22.34 14.18
N GLY A 9 -7.63 -21.53 14.00
CA GLY A 9 -8.67 -21.29 15.01
C GLY A 9 -8.48 -20.03 15.84
N GLU A 10 -7.37 -19.31 15.66
CA GLU A 10 -7.18 -17.98 16.24
C GLU A 10 -8.23 -16.99 15.71
N ALA A 11 -8.86 -16.25 16.62
CA ALA A 11 -10.02 -15.42 16.29
C ALA A 11 -9.65 -14.10 15.60
N SER A 12 -8.42 -13.61 15.78
CA SER A 12 -8.00 -12.31 15.24
C SER A 12 -6.48 -12.17 15.11
N PRO A 13 -5.97 -11.64 13.97
CA PRO A 13 -4.56 -11.31 13.81
C PRO A 13 -4.16 -9.99 14.50
N VAL A 14 -5.11 -9.20 15.02
CA VAL A 14 -4.82 -7.85 15.55
C VAL A 14 -3.77 -7.85 16.68
N PRO A 15 -3.85 -8.74 17.70
CA PRO A 15 -2.81 -8.79 18.73
C PRO A 15 -1.44 -9.17 18.17
N LEU A 16 -1.40 -10.05 17.17
CA LEU A 16 -0.16 -10.48 16.52
C LEU A 16 0.49 -9.33 15.75
N ILE A 17 -0.30 -8.59 14.95
CA ILE A 17 0.17 -7.41 14.21
C ILE A 17 0.80 -6.40 15.18
N ARG A 18 0.15 -6.15 16.31
CA ARG A 18 0.68 -5.25 17.35
C ARG A 18 2.04 -5.68 17.88
N GLU A 19 2.22 -6.97 18.15
CA GLU A 19 3.50 -7.50 18.63
C GLU A 19 4.59 -7.52 17.56
N VAL A 20 4.23 -7.78 16.30
CA VAL A 20 5.15 -7.68 15.16
C VAL A 20 5.65 -6.24 15.01
N LYS A 21 4.76 -5.24 15.07
CA LYS A 21 5.12 -3.82 14.97
C LYS A 21 6.09 -3.38 16.08
N LYS A 22 5.91 -3.83 17.31
CA LYS A 22 6.83 -3.52 18.44
C LYS A 22 8.26 -4.04 18.21
N ARG A 23 8.42 -5.07 17.39
CA ARG A 23 9.72 -5.68 17.05
C ARG A 23 10.31 -5.14 15.76
N ALA A 24 9.58 -4.29 15.04
CA ALA A 24 10.07 -3.65 13.83
C ALA A 24 11.22 -2.69 14.15
N GLY A 25 12.12 -2.50 13.18
CA GLY A 25 13.18 -1.51 13.28
C GLY A 25 12.65 -0.07 13.23
N LYS A 26 13.52 0.91 13.47
CA LYS A 26 13.17 2.35 13.39
C LYS A 26 12.67 2.77 12.01
N THR A 27 13.19 2.15 10.95
CA THR A 27 12.74 2.35 9.57
C THR A 27 12.23 1.01 9.08
N ALA A 28 10.92 0.91 8.87
CA ALA A 28 10.27 -0.33 8.49
C ALA A 28 9.16 -0.07 7.46
N ILE A 29 8.98 -1.03 6.56
CA ILE A 29 7.84 -1.08 5.64
C ILE A 29 6.91 -2.17 6.18
N PHE A 30 5.65 -1.82 6.41
CA PHE A 30 4.62 -2.78 6.82
C PHE A 30 3.83 -3.22 5.59
N ASP A 31 3.93 -4.51 5.27
CA ASP A 31 3.05 -5.12 4.28
C ASP A 31 1.66 -5.31 4.91
N CYS A 32 0.74 -4.44 4.52
CA CYS A 32 -0.55 -4.28 5.16
C CYS A 32 -1.56 -5.30 4.61
N PRO A 33 -2.39 -5.94 5.45
CA PRO A 33 -3.47 -6.79 4.96
C PRO A 33 -4.46 -5.99 4.10
N PRO A 34 -5.12 -6.64 3.12
CA PRO A 34 -6.02 -5.96 2.20
C PRO A 34 -7.31 -5.48 2.86
N GLY A 35 -7.98 -4.51 2.21
CA GLY A 35 -9.29 -4.00 2.62
C GLY A 35 -9.21 -2.94 3.73
N VAL A 36 -10.30 -2.81 4.50
CA VAL A 36 -10.47 -1.79 5.57
C VAL A 36 -10.82 -2.41 6.92
N SER A 37 -10.33 -3.62 7.16
CA SER A 37 -10.63 -4.41 8.36
C SER A 37 -9.77 -3.99 9.57
N CYS A 38 -10.14 -4.41 10.79
CA CYS A 38 -9.34 -4.13 12.00
C CYS A 38 -7.84 -4.50 11.87
N PRO A 39 -7.45 -5.60 11.19
CA PRO A 39 -6.05 -5.90 10.88
C PRO A 39 -5.35 -4.80 10.06
N MET A 40 -6.01 -4.25 9.05
CA MET A 40 -5.47 -3.14 8.25
C MET A 40 -5.33 -1.88 9.10
N VAL A 41 -6.38 -1.54 9.86
CA VAL A 41 -6.38 -0.39 10.77
C VAL A 41 -5.23 -0.48 11.78
N GLU A 42 -5.05 -1.63 12.44
CA GLU A 42 -3.94 -1.83 13.39
C GLU A 42 -2.57 -1.70 12.72
N SER A 43 -2.44 -2.16 11.46
CA SER A 43 -1.19 -2.10 10.71
C SER A 43 -0.78 -0.64 10.43
N VAL A 44 -1.74 0.21 10.01
CA VAL A 44 -1.46 1.59 9.57
C VAL A 44 -1.54 2.63 10.68
N ARG A 45 -2.18 2.34 11.83
CA ARG A 45 -2.47 3.29 12.91
C ARG A 45 -1.28 4.13 13.38
N ASP A 46 -0.09 3.51 13.44
CA ASP A 46 1.13 4.14 13.96
C ASP A 46 2.16 4.38 12.85
N ALA A 47 1.75 4.32 11.59
CA ALA A 47 2.64 4.60 10.47
C ALA A 47 2.86 6.12 10.34
N ASP A 48 4.10 6.50 10.04
CA ASP A 48 4.45 7.90 9.71
C ASP A 48 3.81 8.32 8.38
N PHE A 49 3.67 7.38 7.45
CA PHE A 49 3.04 7.59 6.15
C PHE A 49 2.38 6.31 5.63
N VAL A 50 1.23 6.43 4.96
CA VAL A 50 0.49 5.32 4.35
C VAL A 50 0.51 5.41 2.83
N VAL A 51 1.00 4.38 2.15
CA VAL A 51 0.91 4.25 0.69
C VAL A 51 -0.29 3.40 0.33
N LEU A 52 -1.27 4.00 -0.32
CA LEU A 52 -2.42 3.29 -0.88
C LEU A 52 -2.11 2.88 -2.32
N VAL A 53 -2.27 1.60 -2.65
CA VAL A 53 -2.02 1.10 -4.01
C VAL A 53 -3.34 0.77 -4.68
N ALA A 54 -3.56 1.30 -5.87
CA ALA A 54 -4.79 1.07 -6.64
C ALA A 54 -4.49 0.74 -8.10
N GLU A 55 -5.31 -0.12 -8.68
CA GLU A 55 -5.29 -0.43 -10.11
C GLU A 55 -6.41 0.32 -10.83
N PRO A 56 -6.26 0.72 -12.10
CA PRO A 56 -7.31 1.37 -12.87
C PRO A 56 -8.44 0.39 -13.23
N THR A 57 -9.27 0.08 -12.23
CA THR A 57 -10.49 -0.72 -12.31
C THR A 57 -11.59 -0.13 -11.40
N PRO A 58 -12.88 -0.36 -11.70
CA PRO A 58 -13.97 0.11 -10.85
C PRO A 58 -13.94 -0.43 -9.42
N PHE A 59 -13.56 -1.70 -9.25
CA PHE A 59 -13.48 -2.34 -7.94
C PHE A 59 -12.35 -1.75 -7.10
N SER A 60 -11.18 -1.56 -7.69
CA SER A 60 -10.06 -0.95 -6.98
C SER A 60 -10.35 0.51 -6.59
N LEU A 61 -11.11 1.27 -7.38
CA LEU A 61 -11.55 2.61 -6.96
C LEU A 61 -12.52 2.56 -5.78
N HIS A 62 -13.43 1.59 -5.77
CA HIS A 62 -14.34 1.41 -4.64
C HIS A 62 -13.57 1.11 -3.36
N ASP A 63 -12.63 0.15 -3.40
CA ASP A 63 -11.80 -0.21 -2.25
C ASP A 63 -10.89 0.95 -1.83
N LEU A 64 -10.33 1.69 -2.80
CA LEU A 64 -9.50 2.86 -2.54
C LEU A 64 -10.29 3.94 -1.79
N LYS A 65 -11.55 4.20 -2.15
CA LYS A 65 -12.40 5.18 -1.45
C LYS A 65 -12.57 4.82 0.02
N LEU A 66 -12.88 3.56 0.31
CA LEU A 66 -13.01 3.08 1.68
C LEU A 66 -11.70 3.22 2.45
N ALA A 67 -10.58 2.84 1.83
CA ALA A 67 -9.26 2.96 2.47
C ALA A 67 -8.89 4.43 2.74
N VAL A 68 -9.19 5.34 1.81
CA VAL A 68 -8.99 6.78 1.97
C VAL A 68 -9.81 7.32 3.15
N GLU A 69 -11.08 6.94 3.27
CA GLU A 69 -11.93 7.37 4.39
C GLU A 69 -11.34 6.94 5.73
N VAL A 70 -10.92 5.67 5.85
CA VAL A 70 -10.30 5.15 7.07
C VAL A 70 -8.99 5.85 7.40
N VAL A 71 -8.11 6.06 6.42
CA VAL A 71 -6.80 6.69 6.65
C VAL A 71 -6.95 8.18 7.00
N LYS A 72 -7.94 8.87 6.41
CA LYS A 72 -8.33 10.23 6.81
C LYS A 72 -8.82 10.26 8.27
N GLU A 73 -9.66 9.31 8.70
CA GLU A 73 -10.15 9.23 10.08
C GLU A 73 -9.02 8.94 11.09
N LEU A 74 -8.00 8.18 10.70
CA LEU A 74 -6.81 7.92 11.52
C LEU A 74 -5.82 9.10 11.55
N GLU A 75 -6.11 10.18 10.80
CA GLU A 75 -5.27 11.38 10.70
C GLU A 75 -3.82 11.04 10.33
N ARG A 76 -3.63 10.04 9.44
CA ARG A 76 -2.30 9.65 8.96
C ARG A 76 -2.00 10.32 7.62
N PRO A 77 -0.78 10.86 7.40
CA PRO A 77 -0.33 11.25 6.07
C PRO A 77 -0.40 10.07 5.09
N PHE A 78 -0.87 10.32 3.86
CA PHE A 78 -0.99 9.27 2.86
C PHE A 78 -0.91 9.79 1.44
N GLY A 79 -0.66 8.87 0.51
CA GLY A 79 -0.72 9.12 -0.92
C GLY A 79 -0.96 7.85 -1.71
N VAL A 80 -1.22 7.99 -3.01
CA VAL A 80 -1.63 6.89 -3.87
C VAL A 80 -0.53 6.53 -4.87
N VAL A 81 -0.24 5.23 -5.00
CA VAL A 81 0.51 4.68 -6.12
C VAL A 81 -0.48 3.98 -7.05
N ILE A 82 -0.47 4.37 -8.32
CA ILE A 82 -1.34 3.75 -9.34
C ILE A 82 -0.57 2.60 -9.97
N ASN A 83 -0.93 1.37 -9.63
CA ASN A 83 -0.38 0.15 -10.22
C ASN A 83 -1.08 -0.18 -11.55
N LYS A 84 -0.39 -0.83 -12.49
CA LYS A 84 -0.91 -1.15 -13.83
C LYS A 84 -1.47 0.08 -14.57
N TYR A 85 -0.75 1.19 -14.46
CA TYR A 85 -1.08 2.43 -15.15
C TYR A 85 -1.17 2.24 -16.68
N GLY A 86 -2.11 2.95 -17.32
CA GLY A 86 -2.40 2.85 -18.76
C GLY A 86 -3.66 2.05 -19.10
N LEU A 87 -4.34 1.46 -18.11
CA LEU A 87 -5.68 0.87 -18.31
C LEU A 87 -6.77 1.97 -18.32
N SER A 88 -7.93 1.64 -18.88
CA SER A 88 -8.95 2.62 -19.32
C SER A 88 -9.78 3.28 -18.21
N PHE A 89 -9.53 2.98 -16.93
CA PHE A 89 -10.34 3.50 -15.82
C PHE A 89 -9.61 4.61 -15.08
N ASP A 90 -10.33 5.66 -14.68
CA ASP A 90 -9.70 6.86 -14.14
C ASP A 90 -9.63 6.85 -12.60
N ILE A 91 -8.45 6.51 -12.08
CA ILE A 91 -8.11 6.67 -10.66
C ILE A 91 -7.54 8.07 -10.38
N GLU A 92 -6.91 8.68 -11.39
CA GLU A 92 -6.26 9.97 -11.25
C GLU A 92 -7.26 11.09 -10.99
N GLY A 93 -8.35 11.12 -11.76
CA GLY A 93 -9.40 12.13 -11.60
C GLY A 93 -10.10 12.03 -10.24
N PHE A 94 -10.18 10.83 -9.65
CA PHE A 94 -10.60 10.69 -8.25
C PHE A 94 -9.56 11.30 -7.29
N CYS A 95 -8.28 10.99 -7.46
CA CYS A 95 -7.23 11.52 -6.60
C CYS A 95 -7.14 13.05 -6.68
N GLU A 96 -7.19 13.62 -7.89
CA GLU A 96 -7.20 15.06 -8.12
C GLU A 96 -8.40 15.74 -7.46
N LYS A 97 -9.61 15.20 -7.65
CA LYS A 97 -10.83 15.73 -7.04
C LYS A 97 -10.77 15.75 -5.52
N GLU A 98 -10.19 14.71 -4.91
CA GLU A 98 -10.08 14.59 -3.45
C GLU A 98 -8.83 15.28 -2.88
N GLY A 99 -7.99 15.88 -3.72
CA GLY A 99 -6.72 16.50 -3.30
C GLY A 99 -5.69 15.49 -2.77
N ILE A 100 -5.76 14.24 -3.23
CA ILE A 100 -4.88 13.14 -2.79
C ILE A 100 -3.62 13.11 -3.66
N PRO A 101 -2.41 13.15 -3.07
CA PRO A 101 -1.19 13.11 -3.85
C PRO A 101 -0.99 11.75 -4.52
N VAL A 102 -0.77 11.75 -5.83
CA VAL A 102 -0.32 10.57 -6.58
C VAL A 102 1.21 10.52 -6.52
N ILE A 103 1.73 9.57 -5.72
CA ILE A 103 3.16 9.42 -5.43
C ILE A 103 3.90 8.90 -6.67
N SER A 104 3.34 7.91 -7.36
CA SER A 104 3.94 7.31 -8.54
C SER A 104 2.92 6.49 -9.35
N LYS A 105 3.32 6.10 -10.55
CA LYS A 105 2.55 5.29 -11.49
C LYS A 105 3.43 4.15 -12.00
N ILE A 106 3.03 2.91 -11.71
CA ILE A 106 3.71 1.71 -12.20
C ILE A 106 2.98 1.25 -13.46
N PRO A 107 3.62 1.19 -14.64
CA PRO A 107 2.94 0.89 -15.89
C PRO A 107 2.41 -0.55 -15.93
N PHE A 108 1.33 -0.77 -16.69
CA PHE A 108 0.91 -2.12 -17.06
C PHE A 108 1.95 -2.74 -18.01
N SER A 109 2.69 -3.74 -17.51
CA SER A 109 3.78 -4.38 -18.25
C SER A 109 3.74 -5.90 -18.09
N PRO A 110 3.68 -6.67 -19.19
CA PRO A 110 3.84 -8.12 -19.14
C PRO A 110 5.18 -8.55 -18.53
N ASP A 111 6.24 -7.77 -18.70
CA ASP A 111 7.57 -8.08 -18.15
C ASP A 111 7.57 -7.96 -16.63
N ILE A 112 6.90 -6.94 -16.08
CA ILE A 112 6.66 -6.83 -14.63
C ILE A 112 5.91 -8.07 -14.14
N ALA A 113 4.81 -8.40 -14.81
CA ALA A 113 3.97 -9.55 -14.44
C ALA A 113 4.75 -10.87 -14.43
N SER A 114 5.55 -11.08 -15.47
CA SER A 114 6.39 -12.24 -15.66
C SER A 114 7.46 -12.36 -14.57
N ALA A 115 8.20 -11.28 -14.31
CA ALA A 115 9.25 -11.25 -13.29
C ALA A 115 8.73 -11.50 -11.87
N TYR A 116 7.71 -10.76 -11.41
CA TYR A 116 7.22 -10.97 -10.04
C TYR A 116 6.58 -12.35 -9.86
N SER A 117 5.99 -12.94 -10.91
CA SER A 117 5.44 -14.30 -10.86
C SER A 117 6.50 -15.39 -10.64
N ARG A 118 7.77 -15.09 -10.98
CA ARG A 118 8.93 -15.94 -10.71
C ARG A 118 9.65 -15.59 -9.41
N GLY A 119 9.14 -14.63 -8.64
CA GLY A 119 9.82 -14.12 -7.45
C GLY A 119 11.08 -13.31 -7.78
N GLU A 120 11.21 -12.83 -9.01
CA GLU A 120 12.34 -11.99 -9.43
C GLU A 120 12.13 -10.53 -9.02
N LEU A 121 13.22 -9.86 -8.65
CA LEU A 121 13.19 -8.43 -8.39
C LEU A 121 13.00 -7.64 -9.69
N LEU A 122 12.20 -6.58 -9.62
CA LEU A 122 11.90 -5.69 -10.74
C LEU A 122 13.04 -4.68 -11.00
N PHE A 123 14.26 -5.17 -11.20
CA PHE A 123 15.47 -4.32 -11.30
C PHE A 123 15.41 -3.31 -12.44
N ALA A 124 14.70 -3.65 -13.53
CA ALA A 124 14.46 -2.75 -14.66
C ALA A 124 13.61 -1.51 -14.28
N TYR A 125 12.88 -1.56 -13.17
CA TYR A 125 12.04 -0.48 -12.64
C TYR A 125 12.62 0.11 -11.35
N LYS A 126 13.90 -0.17 -11.04
CA LYS A 126 14.56 0.27 -9.81
C LYS A 126 14.38 1.78 -9.58
N ASP A 127 14.61 2.58 -10.60
CA ASP A 127 14.55 4.04 -10.47
C ASP A 127 13.15 4.51 -10.03
N THR A 128 12.08 3.90 -10.54
CA THR A 128 10.71 4.18 -10.08
C THR A 128 10.51 3.89 -8.60
N PHE A 129 11.08 2.80 -8.07
CA PHE A 129 10.96 2.46 -6.66
C PHE A 129 11.85 3.33 -5.76
N VAL A 130 13.02 3.73 -6.25
CA VAL A 130 13.90 4.69 -5.57
C VAL A 130 13.22 6.06 -5.49
N ASP A 131 12.63 6.54 -6.59
CA ASP A 131 11.89 7.80 -6.60
C ASP A 131 10.71 7.79 -5.63
N ILE A 132 9.98 6.66 -5.53
CA ILE A 132 8.92 6.49 -4.52
C ILE A 132 9.51 6.60 -3.12
N TYR A 133 10.60 5.88 -2.85
CA TYR A 133 11.24 5.88 -1.54
C TYR A 133 11.74 7.26 -1.14
N ASP A 134 12.44 7.96 -2.03
CA ASP A 134 13.00 9.28 -1.77
C ASP A 134 11.88 10.30 -1.47
N ARG A 135 10.79 10.27 -2.25
CA ARG A 135 9.59 11.08 -1.96
C ARG A 135 8.98 10.79 -0.59
N LEU A 136 8.98 9.53 -0.15
CA LEU A 136 8.44 9.14 1.15
C LEU A 136 9.33 9.57 2.32
N VAL A 137 10.64 9.65 2.12
CA VAL A 137 11.60 10.07 3.15
C VAL A 137 11.64 11.60 3.31
N GLU A 138 11.23 12.34 2.29
CA GLU A 138 11.11 13.82 2.34
C GLU A 138 9.83 14.34 3.00
N LEU A 139 8.81 13.48 3.16
CA LEU A 139 7.49 13.80 3.74
C LEU A 139 7.48 13.66 5.27
#